data_AF-A0A7X8LXQ5-F1
#
_entry.id   AF-A0A7X8LXQ5-F1
#
_cell.length_a   1.000
_cell.length_b   1.000
_cell.length_c   1.000
_cell.angle_alpha   90.00
_cell.angle_beta   90.00
_cell.angle_gamma   90.00
#
_symmetry.space_group_name_H-M   'P 1'
#
loop_
_entity.id
_entity.type
_entity.pdbx_description
1 polymer ?
#
loop_
_entity_poly.entity_id
_entity_poly.type
_entity_poly.pdbx_seq_one_letter_code
_entity_poly.pdbx_strand_id
1 'polypeptide(L)'
;MKNFIANLGYFLKEARRIIFSNMLSNIFTFLGTVLILLMLASVVTGWNIASRLVKMLEQEAEISVFFHEEMDEKKILDLTENLGKLDGVWNTRLVDESEAYRRMEEILGNDAGILELFEENPFKAYIEIRIDPGQLDTIVETVQGFKEIDFVRDNRSVLESINDIIMGIKTIGTLVIFAVGITTIIIISHMIRQGIFNNRDQIKTLRLLGASRTFIGFPFICVGLLITVAAGLLASLIMVLLIHKGYQIMGGSIPFIPLPPMTDLLLGVTLVIMGVSIILGMAGSLFGLSSIKEH
;
A
#
# COMPACT_ATOMS: atom_id res chain seq x y z
N MET A 1 -5.46 -34.62 22.10
CA MET A 1 -5.95 -33.94 20.87
C MET A 1 -7.30 -34.47 20.38
N LYS A 2 -7.62 -35.79 20.43
CA LYS A 2 -8.95 -36.35 20.07
C LYS A 2 -10.16 -35.70 20.78
N ASN A 3 -9.98 -35.17 22.00
CA ASN A 3 -11.06 -34.52 22.76
C ASN A 3 -11.26 -33.03 22.43
N PHE A 4 -10.40 -32.42 21.62
CA PHE A 4 -10.47 -30.96 21.36
C PHE A 4 -11.49 -30.63 20.27
N ILE A 5 -11.44 -31.38 19.16
CA ILE A 5 -12.38 -31.25 18.05
C ILE A 5 -13.79 -31.66 18.48
N ALA A 6 -13.91 -32.71 19.32
CA ALA A 6 -15.19 -33.15 19.88
C ALA A 6 -15.87 -32.08 20.78
N ASN A 7 -15.09 -31.19 21.40
CA ASN A 7 -15.59 -30.15 22.29
C ASN A 7 -15.73 -28.77 21.60
N LEU A 8 -15.50 -28.67 20.29
CA LEU A 8 -15.60 -27.41 19.56
C LEU A 8 -16.98 -26.76 19.69
N GLY A 9 -18.04 -27.58 19.65
CA GLY A 9 -19.41 -27.10 19.85
C GLY A 9 -19.64 -26.51 21.25
N TYR A 10 -19.03 -27.07 22.28
CA TYR A 10 -19.06 -26.52 23.63
C TYR A 10 -18.36 -25.15 23.68
N PHE A 11 -17.15 -25.06 23.11
CA PHE A 11 -16.39 -23.81 23.10
C PHE A 11 -17.09 -22.68 22.35
N LEU A 12 -17.72 -22.97 21.21
CA LEU A 12 -18.51 -21.99 20.46
C LEU A 12 -19.77 -21.56 21.22
N LYS A 13 -20.45 -22.51 21.88
CA LYS A 13 -21.62 -22.19 22.71
C LYS A 13 -21.23 -21.31 23.89
N GLU A 14 -20.10 -21.59 24.52
CA GLU A 14 -19.59 -20.80 25.64
C GLU A 14 -19.09 -19.43 25.17
N ALA A 15 -18.38 -19.36 24.04
CA ALA A 15 -17.96 -18.09 23.43
C ALA A 15 -19.18 -17.20 23.12
N ARG A 16 -20.23 -17.77 22.53
CA ARG A 16 -21.49 -17.08 22.31
C ARG A 16 -22.08 -16.55 23.62
N ARG A 17 -22.13 -17.38 24.67
CA ARG A 17 -22.63 -16.97 25.98
C ARG A 17 -21.83 -15.80 26.55
N ILE A 18 -20.50 -15.86 26.49
CA ILE A 18 -19.59 -14.79 26.94
C ILE A 18 -19.82 -13.50 26.15
N ILE A 19 -20.09 -13.60 24.85
CA ILE A 19 -20.41 -12.44 23.99
C ILE A 19 -21.68 -11.75 24.48
N PHE A 20 -22.74 -12.52 24.70
CA PHE A 20 -24.05 -11.97 25.12
C PHE A 20 -24.10 -11.53 26.59
N SER A 21 -23.31 -12.14 27.48
CA SER A 21 -23.28 -11.76 28.90
C SER A 21 -22.59 -10.41 29.13
N ASN A 22 -21.66 -10.03 28.26
CA ASN A 22 -20.87 -8.80 28.36
C ASN A 22 -21.15 -7.86 27.18
N MET A 23 -22.43 -7.74 26.80
CA MET A 23 -22.86 -7.15 25.53
C MET A 23 -22.31 -5.74 25.31
N LEU A 24 -22.36 -4.86 26.33
CA LEU A 24 -21.93 -3.47 26.19
C LEU A 24 -20.43 -3.37 25.84
N SER A 25 -19.58 -4.03 26.62
CA SER A 25 -18.12 -4.04 26.40
C SER A 25 -17.78 -4.63 25.03
N ASN A 26 -18.44 -5.73 24.64
CA ASN A 26 -18.18 -6.39 23.38
C ASN A 26 -18.63 -5.55 22.18
N ILE A 27 -19.72 -4.77 22.31
CA ILE A 27 -20.15 -3.82 21.27
C ILE A 27 -19.11 -2.71 21.08
N PHE A 28 -18.60 -2.12 22.17
CA PHE A 28 -17.56 -1.09 22.07
C PHE A 28 -16.28 -1.64 21.44
N THR A 29 -15.85 -2.84 21.84
CA THR A 29 -14.70 -3.51 21.22
C THR A 29 -14.96 -3.81 19.75
N PHE A 30 -16.16 -4.30 19.41
CA PHE A 30 -16.54 -4.57 18.02
C PHE A 30 -16.49 -3.29 17.17
N LEU A 31 -17.16 -2.22 17.58
CA LEU A 31 -17.19 -0.94 16.88
C LEU A 31 -15.79 -0.33 16.75
N GLY A 32 -15.00 -0.35 17.84
CA GLY A 32 -13.62 0.13 17.80
C GLY A 32 -12.77 -0.67 16.81
N THR A 33 -12.91 -1.99 16.79
CA THR A 33 -12.20 -2.86 15.84
C THR A 33 -12.66 -2.60 14.40
N VAL A 34 -13.95 -2.40 14.15
CA VAL A 34 -14.49 -2.03 12.82
C VAL A 34 -13.84 -0.74 12.33
N LEU A 35 -13.80 0.30 13.17
CA LEU A 35 -13.20 1.58 12.81
C LEU A 35 -11.71 1.46 12.52
N ILE A 36 -10.97 0.73 13.35
CA ILE A 36 -9.53 0.52 13.17
C ILE A 36 -9.24 -0.26 11.88
N LEU A 37 -10.01 -1.31 11.60
CA LEU A 37 -9.88 -2.08 10.36
C LEU A 37 -10.30 -1.26 9.13
N LEU A 38 -11.28 -0.36 9.25
CA LEU A 38 -11.66 0.58 8.21
C LEU A 38 -10.55 1.59 7.94
N MET A 39 -9.90 2.13 8.98
CA MET A 39 -8.74 3.01 8.81
C MET A 39 -7.60 2.29 8.09
N LEU A 40 -7.31 1.04 8.48
CA LEU A 40 -6.34 0.20 7.78
C LEU A 40 -6.72 0.00 6.31
N ALA A 41 -7.98 -0.34 6.04
CA ALA A 41 -8.49 -0.54 4.69
C ALA A 41 -8.31 0.71 3.82
N SER A 42 -8.65 1.89 4.35
CA SER A 42 -8.47 3.17 3.66
C SER A 42 -7.00 3.44 3.32
N VAL A 43 -6.07 3.16 4.24
CA VAL A 43 -4.63 3.30 3.97
C VAL A 43 -4.14 2.30 2.94
N VAL A 44 -4.56 1.03 3.02
CA VAL A 44 -4.19 0.00 2.04
C VAL A 44 -4.74 0.33 0.66
N THR A 45 -5.99 0.78 0.56
CA THR A 45 -6.58 1.22 -0.71
C THR A 45 -5.88 2.45 -1.25
N GLY A 46 -5.63 3.47 -0.42
CA GLY A 46 -4.89 4.67 -0.80
C GLY A 46 -3.48 4.34 -1.28
N TRP A 47 -2.79 3.41 -0.61
CA TRP A 47 -1.49 2.89 -1.03
C TRP A 47 -1.54 2.24 -2.41
N ASN A 48 -2.53 1.39 -2.66
CA ASN A 48 -2.68 0.72 -3.97
C ASN A 48 -2.96 1.71 -5.10
N ILE A 49 -3.78 2.74 -4.86
CA ILE A 49 -4.07 3.78 -5.85
C ILE A 49 -2.82 4.64 -6.07
N ALA A 50 -2.22 5.15 -5.00
CA ALA A 50 -1.06 6.02 -5.09
C ALA A 50 0.15 5.32 -5.72
N SER A 51 0.42 4.06 -5.36
CA SER A 51 1.52 3.30 -5.98
C SER A 51 1.31 3.05 -7.48
N ARG A 52 0.07 2.98 -7.97
CA ARG A 52 -0.19 2.91 -9.42
C ARG A 52 0.01 4.26 -10.10
N LEU A 53 -0.44 5.34 -9.47
CA LEU A 53 -0.20 6.70 -9.98
C LEU A 53 1.30 6.99 -10.07
N VAL A 54 2.02 6.70 -8.99
CA VAL A 54 3.47 6.76 -8.91
C VAL A 54 4.10 5.94 -10.02
N LYS A 55 3.73 4.65 -10.19
CA LYS A 55 4.33 3.80 -11.23
C LYS A 55 4.15 4.35 -12.64
N MET A 56 3.05 5.06 -12.89
CA MET A 56 2.84 5.71 -14.17
C MET A 56 3.69 6.96 -14.33
N LEU A 57 3.84 7.77 -13.27
CA LEU A 57 4.75 8.92 -13.29
C LEU A 57 6.22 8.48 -13.40
N GLU A 58 6.58 7.39 -12.74
CA GLU A 58 7.86 6.71 -12.86
C GLU A 58 8.12 6.30 -14.32
N GLN A 59 7.17 5.64 -14.98
CA GLN A 59 7.33 5.20 -16.39
C GLN A 59 7.55 6.34 -17.40
N GLU A 60 7.15 7.55 -17.05
CA GLU A 60 7.35 8.78 -17.83
C GLU A 60 8.60 9.57 -17.35
N ALA A 61 9.34 9.06 -16.36
CA ALA A 61 10.54 9.69 -15.86
C ALA A 61 11.69 9.57 -16.87
N GLU A 62 11.95 10.68 -17.56
CA GLU A 62 12.93 10.75 -18.63
C GLU A 62 13.96 11.85 -18.36
N ILE A 63 15.21 11.58 -18.73
CA ILE A 63 16.28 12.58 -18.86
C ILE A 63 16.65 12.73 -20.33
N SER A 64 16.93 13.95 -20.76
CA SER A 64 17.41 14.23 -22.12
C SER A 64 18.92 14.41 -22.10
N VAL A 65 19.64 13.59 -22.85
CA VAL A 65 21.10 13.61 -22.94
C VAL A 65 21.51 14.16 -24.29
N PHE A 66 22.18 15.30 -24.29
CA PHE A 66 22.70 15.94 -25.50
C PHE A 66 24.15 15.53 -25.70
N PHE A 67 24.51 15.22 -26.94
CA PHE A 67 25.83 14.77 -27.36
C PHE A 67 26.44 15.76 -28.36
N HIS A 68 27.74 15.64 -28.60
CA HIS A 68 28.45 16.55 -29.50
C HIS A 68 28.01 16.37 -30.97
N GLU A 69 27.79 17.48 -31.68
CA GLU A 69 27.25 17.52 -33.07
C GLU A 69 28.13 16.81 -34.12
N GLU A 70 29.41 16.56 -33.84
CA GLU A 70 30.36 15.94 -34.78
C GLU A 70 30.43 14.40 -34.69
N MET A 71 29.46 13.75 -34.03
CA MET A 71 29.46 12.29 -33.87
C MET A 71 28.92 11.54 -35.08
N ASP A 72 29.65 10.50 -35.51
CA ASP A 72 29.19 9.55 -36.52
C ASP A 72 27.96 8.77 -36.01
N GLU A 73 27.01 8.48 -36.89
CA GLU A 73 25.72 7.84 -36.57
C GLU A 73 25.92 6.49 -35.86
N LYS A 74 26.95 5.73 -36.26
CA LYS A 74 27.36 4.50 -35.57
C LYS A 74 27.76 4.72 -34.12
N LYS A 75 28.49 5.79 -33.82
CA LYS A 75 28.92 6.09 -32.45
C LYS A 75 27.74 6.53 -31.59
N ILE A 76 26.75 7.22 -32.17
CA ILE A 76 25.52 7.61 -31.47
C ILE A 76 24.71 6.36 -31.11
N LEU A 77 24.60 5.40 -32.02
CA LEU A 77 23.96 4.10 -31.76
C LEU A 77 24.70 3.32 -30.66
N ASP A 78 26.03 3.23 -30.74
CA ASP A 78 26.83 2.55 -29.71
C ASP A 78 26.70 3.23 -28.34
N LEU A 79 26.71 4.58 -28.30
CA LEU A 79 26.47 5.36 -27.08
C LEU A 79 25.08 5.08 -26.50
N THR A 80 24.05 5.09 -27.35
CA THR A 80 22.67 4.79 -26.96
C THR A 80 22.57 3.39 -26.33
N GLU A 81 23.17 2.38 -26.95
CA GLU A 81 23.16 1.01 -26.41
C GLU A 81 23.93 0.88 -25.08
N ASN A 82 25.05 1.60 -24.94
CA ASN A 82 25.83 1.60 -23.71
C ASN A 82 25.08 2.27 -22.55
N LEU A 83 24.39 3.38 -22.82
CA LEU A 83 23.53 4.06 -21.84
C LEU A 83 22.36 3.16 -21.42
N GLY A 84 21.80 2.37 -22.33
CA GLY A 84 20.73 1.40 -22.05
C GLY A 84 21.14 0.24 -21.15
N LYS A 85 22.45 0.02 -20.93
CA LYS A 85 22.98 -1.05 -20.07
C LYS A 85 23.24 -0.59 -18.64
N LEU A 86 23.07 0.69 -18.33
CA LEU A 86 23.27 1.23 -16.99
C LEU A 86 22.20 0.70 -16.02
N ASP A 87 22.59 0.48 -14.76
CA ASP A 87 21.64 0.10 -13.73
C ASP A 87 20.64 1.25 -13.48
N GLY A 88 19.38 0.90 -13.28
CA GLY A 88 18.29 1.88 -13.17
C GLY A 88 17.83 2.51 -14.49
N VAL A 89 18.41 2.17 -15.65
CA VAL A 89 17.89 2.58 -16.97
C VAL A 89 16.90 1.53 -17.51
N TRP A 90 15.71 1.97 -17.92
CA TRP A 90 14.67 1.09 -18.45
C TRP A 90 14.64 1.07 -19.97
N ASN A 91 14.90 2.20 -20.61
CA ASN A 91 14.90 2.33 -22.06
C ASN A 91 15.73 3.54 -22.49
N THR A 92 16.31 3.45 -23.68
CA THR A 92 17.04 4.54 -24.32
C THR A 92 16.59 4.68 -25.76
N ARG A 93 16.34 5.91 -26.21
CA ARG A 93 15.91 6.17 -27.58
C ARG A 93 16.55 7.44 -28.12
N LEU A 94 17.03 7.39 -29.36
CA LEU A 94 17.49 8.57 -30.07
C LEU A 94 16.26 9.36 -30.56
N VAL A 95 16.25 10.66 -30.26
CA VAL A 95 15.26 11.61 -30.76
C VAL A 95 15.97 12.58 -31.69
N ASP A 96 15.55 12.60 -32.94
CA ASP A 96 16.11 13.52 -33.94
C ASP A 96 15.54 14.95 -33.78
N GLU A 97 16.19 15.91 -34.43
CA GLU A 97 15.83 17.33 -34.37
C GLU A 97 14.41 17.61 -34.88
N SER A 98 13.94 16.85 -35.86
CA SER A 98 12.61 17.02 -36.46
C SER A 98 11.52 16.48 -35.53
N GLU A 99 11.77 15.36 -34.87
CA GLU A 99 10.90 14.80 -33.84
C GLU A 99 10.84 15.72 -32.62
N ALA A 100 11.99 16.28 -32.21
CA ALA A 100 12.07 17.25 -31.12
C ALA A 100 11.23 18.51 -31.42
N TYR A 101 11.32 19.05 -32.64
CA TYR A 101 10.51 20.19 -33.08
C TYR A 101 9.00 19.88 -33.03
N ARG A 102 8.59 18.76 -33.64
CA ARG A 102 7.17 18.33 -33.67
C ARG A 102 6.60 18.11 -32.27
N ARG A 103 7.38 17.52 -31.34
CA ARG A 103 6.96 17.35 -29.95
C ARG A 103 6.74 18.69 -29.25
N MET A 104 7.61 19.67 -29.50
CA MET A 104 7.40 21.02 -28.96
C MET A 104 6.15 21.69 -29.56
N GLU A 105 5.91 21.49 -30.85
CA GLU A 105 4.70 21.98 -31.52
C GLU A 105 3.42 21.42 -30.85
N GLU A 106 3.40 20.11 -30.57
CA GLU A 106 2.30 19.47 -29.84
C GLU A 106 2.11 20.01 -28.42
N ILE A 107 3.20 20.31 -27.71
CA ILE A 107 3.16 20.87 -26.35
C ILE A 107 2.64 22.31 -26.35
N LEU A 108 3.06 23.14 -27.32
CA LEU A 108 2.67 24.54 -27.43
C LEU A 108 1.25 24.71 -28.00
N GLY A 109 0.77 23.76 -28.81
CA GLY A 109 -0.57 23.76 -29.37
C GLY A 109 -0.87 25.07 -30.11
N ASN A 110 -1.81 25.87 -29.59
CA ASN A 110 -2.21 27.13 -30.22
C ASN A 110 -1.11 28.21 -30.23
N ASP A 111 -0.10 28.08 -29.36
CA ASP A 111 1.03 29.03 -29.27
C ASP A 111 2.24 28.59 -30.11
N ALA A 112 2.12 27.50 -30.88
CA ALA A 112 3.19 26.94 -31.70
C ALA A 112 3.76 27.91 -32.75
N GLY A 113 3.00 28.95 -33.14
CA GLY A 113 3.46 29.99 -34.07
C GLY A 113 4.71 30.76 -33.60
N ILE A 114 5.09 30.66 -32.31
CA ILE A 114 6.37 31.18 -31.81
C ILE A 114 7.56 30.45 -32.45
N LEU A 115 7.40 29.17 -32.81
CA LEU A 115 8.47 28.37 -33.42
C LEU A 115 8.78 28.81 -34.86
N GLU A 116 7.84 29.47 -35.54
CA GLU A 116 8.04 30.02 -36.89
C GLU A 116 8.89 31.31 -36.90
N LEU A 117 9.15 31.89 -35.72
CA LEU A 117 10.00 33.08 -35.58
C LEU A 117 11.50 32.76 -35.71
N PHE A 118 11.88 31.48 -35.66
CA PHE A 118 13.24 31.03 -35.87
C PHE A 118 13.48 30.73 -37.36
N GLU A 119 14.55 31.28 -37.94
CA GLU A 119 14.89 31.06 -39.36
C GLU A 119 15.31 29.61 -39.66
N GLU A 120 15.83 28.90 -38.65
CA GLU A 120 16.24 27.49 -38.71
C GLU A 120 15.73 26.73 -37.47
N ASN A 121 15.68 25.39 -37.54
CA ASN A 121 15.24 24.55 -36.43
C ASN A 121 16.16 24.73 -35.20
N PRO A 122 15.68 25.27 -34.06
CA PRO A 122 16.51 25.53 -32.91
C PRO A 122 16.78 24.29 -32.03
N PHE A 123 16.18 23.13 -32.35
CA PHE A 123 16.30 21.92 -31.54
C PHE A 123 17.46 21.04 -32.00
N LYS A 124 18.23 20.54 -31.04
CA LYS A 124 19.28 19.53 -31.26
C LYS A 124 18.74 18.12 -31.04
N ALA A 125 19.35 17.14 -31.70
CA ALA A 125 19.10 15.72 -31.41
C ALA A 125 19.57 15.38 -29.99
N TYR A 126 18.87 14.46 -29.32
CA TYR A 126 19.21 14.00 -27.97
C TYR A 126 18.86 12.53 -27.78
N ILE A 127 19.52 11.89 -26.81
CA ILE A 127 19.16 10.56 -26.33
C ILE A 127 18.21 10.73 -25.15
N GLU A 128 17.00 10.24 -25.30
CA GLU A 128 16.00 10.13 -24.24
C GLU A 128 16.28 8.86 -23.43
N ILE A 129 16.48 9.00 -22.13
CA ILE A 129 16.73 7.88 -21.23
C ILE A 129 15.62 7.81 -20.18
N ARG A 130 14.86 6.72 -20.20
CA ARG A 130 13.89 6.38 -19.16
C ARG A 130 14.60 5.75 -17.98
N ILE A 131 14.37 6.29 -16.80
CA ILE A 131 15.13 5.94 -15.59
C ILE A 131 14.22 5.64 -14.41
N ASP A 132 14.73 4.89 -13.45
CA ASP A 132 14.18 4.81 -12.10
C ASP A 132 14.45 6.13 -11.36
N PRO A 133 13.40 6.90 -10.95
CA PRO A 133 13.58 8.15 -10.20
C PRO A 133 14.37 7.97 -8.90
N GLY A 134 14.34 6.78 -8.29
CA GLY A 134 15.12 6.46 -7.09
C GLY A 134 16.63 6.39 -7.32
N GLN A 135 17.08 6.35 -8.58
CA GLN A 135 18.49 6.29 -8.98
C GLN A 135 18.94 7.51 -9.80
N LEU A 136 18.11 8.56 -9.86
CA LEU A 136 18.35 9.75 -10.68
C LEU A 136 19.76 10.32 -10.51
N ASP A 137 20.18 10.58 -9.27
CA ASP A 137 21.49 11.19 -8.99
C ASP A 137 22.65 10.35 -9.53
N THR A 138 22.61 9.05 -9.25
CA THR A 138 23.65 8.11 -9.69
C THR A 138 23.71 8.01 -11.20
N ILE A 139 22.56 7.97 -11.87
CA ILE A 139 22.49 7.88 -13.33
C ILE A 139 23.00 9.18 -13.95
N VAL A 140 22.53 10.36 -13.50
CA VAL A 140 22.95 11.65 -14.03
C VAL A 140 24.46 11.85 -13.86
N GLU A 141 25.03 11.55 -12.69
CA GLU A 141 26.48 11.63 -12.47
C GLU A 141 27.26 10.67 -13.39
N THR A 142 26.77 9.44 -13.56
CA THR A 142 27.40 8.45 -14.43
C THR A 142 27.38 8.89 -15.89
N VAL A 143 26.24 9.39 -16.35
CA VAL A 143 26.01 9.86 -17.72
C VAL A 143 26.86 11.10 -18.02
N GLN A 144 26.93 12.07 -17.10
CA GLN A 144 27.80 13.25 -17.24
C GLN A 144 29.29 12.91 -17.30
N GLY A 145 29.69 11.70 -16.86
CA GLY A 145 31.07 11.23 -16.93
C GLY A 145 31.54 10.76 -18.32
N PHE A 146 30.63 10.55 -19.28
CA PHE A 146 30.99 10.16 -20.65
C PHE A 146 31.55 11.36 -21.42
N LYS A 147 32.62 11.14 -22.19
CA LYS A 147 33.29 12.22 -22.93
C LYS A 147 32.50 12.72 -24.13
N GLU A 148 31.62 11.87 -24.64
CA GLU A 148 30.77 12.09 -25.80
C GLU A 148 29.57 13.01 -25.48
N ILE A 149 29.25 13.19 -24.19
CA ILE A 149 28.08 13.92 -23.70
C ILE A 149 28.44 15.39 -23.48
N ASP A 150 27.59 16.29 -24.00
CA ASP A 150 27.75 17.74 -23.86
C ASP A 150 27.06 18.22 -22.58
N PHE A 151 25.75 17.96 -22.46
CA PHE A 151 25.01 18.21 -21.23
C PHE A 151 23.82 17.27 -21.06
N VAL A 152 23.40 17.10 -19.81
CA VAL A 152 22.23 16.32 -19.42
C VAL A 152 21.16 17.29 -18.90
N ARG A 153 19.98 17.27 -19.50
CA ARG A 153 18.79 17.94 -18.99
C ARG A 153 17.98 16.94 -18.18
N ASP A 154 18.04 17.10 -16.87
CA ASP A 154 17.20 16.37 -15.94
C ASP A 154 16.01 17.23 -15.49
N ASN A 155 14.79 16.67 -15.49
CA ASN A 155 13.65 17.30 -14.82
C ASN A 155 13.68 16.97 -13.32
N ARG A 156 14.86 17.18 -12.71
CA ARG A 156 15.21 16.67 -11.38
C ARG A 156 14.21 17.06 -10.30
N SER A 157 13.77 18.31 -10.27
CA SER A 157 12.80 18.79 -9.28
C SER A 157 11.46 18.03 -9.33
N VAL A 158 11.02 17.62 -10.51
CA VAL A 158 9.78 16.84 -10.70
C VAL A 158 10.00 15.40 -10.25
N LEU A 159 11.13 14.81 -10.64
CA LEU A 159 11.47 13.43 -10.29
C LEU A 159 11.73 13.25 -8.78
N GLU A 160 12.43 14.19 -8.15
CA GLU A 160 12.61 14.26 -6.70
C GLU A 160 11.25 14.38 -5.99
N SER A 161 10.37 15.26 -6.48
CA SER A 161 9.02 15.41 -5.93
C SER A 161 8.22 14.10 -5.98
N ILE A 162 8.34 13.34 -7.08
CA ILE A 162 7.73 12.01 -7.21
C ILE A 162 8.30 11.08 -6.14
N ASN A 163 9.62 10.97 -6.03
CA ASN A 163 10.27 10.10 -5.05
C ASN A 163 9.91 10.45 -3.59
N ASP A 164 9.87 11.75 -3.26
CA ASP A 164 9.48 12.23 -1.93
C ASP A 164 8.03 11.85 -1.58
N ILE A 165 7.11 11.92 -2.54
CA ILE A 165 5.73 11.46 -2.37
C ILE A 165 5.72 9.96 -2.07
N ILE A 166 6.49 9.15 -2.80
CA ILE A 166 6.58 7.69 -2.56
C ILE A 166 7.05 7.41 -1.14
N MET A 167 8.16 8.03 -0.74
CA MET A 167 8.73 7.86 0.59
C MET A 167 7.77 8.31 1.69
N GLY A 168 7.09 9.45 1.49
CA GLY A 168 6.11 9.99 2.41
C GLY A 168 4.94 9.02 2.63
N ILE A 169 4.34 8.53 1.55
CA ILE A 169 3.25 7.56 1.64
C ILE A 169 3.74 6.26 2.29
N LYS A 170 4.98 5.80 1.99
CA LYS A 170 5.53 4.53 2.53
C LYS A 170 5.69 4.60 4.03
N THR A 171 6.21 5.73 4.49
CA THR A 171 6.44 6.01 5.90
C THR A 171 5.12 6.10 6.66
N ILE A 172 4.15 6.87 6.15
CA ILE A 172 2.82 7.00 6.77
C ILE A 172 2.09 5.66 6.79
N GLY A 173 2.08 4.94 5.67
CA GLY A 173 1.42 3.63 5.54
C GLY A 173 1.97 2.63 6.55
N THR A 174 3.30 2.57 6.69
CA THR A 174 3.97 1.71 7.67
C THR A 174 3.57 2.09 9.10
N LEU A 175 3.59 3.38 9.44
CA LEU A 175 3.23 3.86 10.77
C LEU A 175 1.79 3.51 11.14
N VAL A 176 0.84 3.67 10.21
CA VAL A 176 -0.56 3.33 10.44
C VAL A 176 -0.74 1.82 10.65
N ILE A 177 -0.07 0.98 9.85
CA ILE A 177 -0.14 -0.48 10.02
C ILE A 177 0.33 -0.89 11.42
N PHE A 178 1.44 -0.34 11.90
CA PHE A 178 1.92 -0.60 13.26
C PHE A 178 0.95 -0.10 14.33
N ALA A 179 0.42 1.12 14.20
CA ALA A 179 -0.54 1.69 15.13
C ALA A 179 -1.82 0.84 15.23
N VAL A 180 -2.37 0.44 14.08
CA VAL A 180 -3.54 -0.46 14.00
C VAL A 180 -3.27 -1.78 14.70
N GLY A 181 -2.13 -2.40 14.43
CA GLY A 181 -1.76 -3.68 15.04
C GLY A 181 -1.67 -3.60 16.56
N ILE A 182 -0.92 -2.61 17.07
CA ILE A 182 -0.74 -2.40 18.52
C ILE A 182 -2.08 -2.09 19.19
N THR A 183 -2.85 -1.14 18.66
CA THR A 183 -4.13 -0.74 19.26
C THR A 183 -5.13 -1.90 19.27
N THR A 184 -5.20 -2.70 18.20
CA THR A 184 -6.10 -3.86 18.17
C THR A 184 -5.71 -4.91 19.21
N ILE A 185 -4.41 -5.22 19.33
CA ILE A 185 -3.92 -6.16 20.35
C ILE A 185 -4.28 -5.67 21.75
N ILE A 186 -4.10 -4.38 22.04
CA ILE A 186 -4.43 -3.78 23.34
C ILE A 186 -5.93 -3.89 23.64
N ILE A 187 -6.78 -3.49 22.68
CA ILE A 187 -8.24 -3.50 22.85
C ILE A 187 -8.74 -4.94 23.09
N ILE A 188 -8.30 -5.91 22.29
CA ILE A 188 -8.73 -7.31 22.41
C ILE A 188 -8.18 -7.92 23.70
N SER A 189 -6.93 -7.63 24.07
CA SER A 189 -6.34 -8.10 25.33
C SER A 189 -7.12 -7.59 26.53
N HIS A 190 -7.47 -6.30 26.53
CA HIS A 190 -8.26 -5.68 27.59
C HIS A 190 -9.66 -6.30 27.67
N MET A 191 -10.33 -6.47 26.52
CA MET A 191 -11.63 -7.13 26.43
C MET A 191 -11.60 -8.55 27.02
N ILE A 192 -10.56 -9.33 26.74
CA ILE A 192 -10.44 -10.70 27.28
C ILE A 192 -10.20 -10.72 28.77
N ARG A 193 -9.35 -9.83 29.29
CA ARG A 193 -9.16 -9.70 30.75
C ARG A 193 -10.47 -9.33 31.44
N GLN A 194 -11.22 -8.39 30.86
CA GLN A 194 -12.54 -8.01 31.36
C GLN A 194 -13.52 -9.19 31.30
N GLY A 195 -13.53 -9.94 30.19
CA GLY A 195 -14.35 -11.14 30.03
C GLY A 195 -14.03 -12.21 31.07
N ILE A 196 -12.75 -12.42 31.38
CA ILE A 196 -12.29 -13.38 32.40
C ILE A 196 -12.69 -12.91 33.80
N PHE A 197 -12.54 -11.62 34.09
CA PHE A 197 -12.95 -11.03 35.36
C PHE A 197 -14.45 -11.19 35.61
N ASN A 198 -15.28 -10.98 34.58
CA ASN A 198 -16.73 -11.13 34.66
C ASN A 198 -17.18 -12.58 34.80
N ASN A 199 -16.36 -13.55 34.37
CA ASN A 199 -16.65 -14.98 34.45
C ASN A 199 -15.80 -15.72 35.51
N ARG A 200 -15.20 -14.99 36.45
CA ARG A 200 -14.21 -15.53 37.41
C ARG A 200 -14.75 -16.68 38.25
N ASP A 201 -16.03 -16.63 38.65
CA ASP A 201 -16.62 -17.65 39.52
C ASP A 201 -16.79 -18.98 38.78
N GLN A 202 -17.22 -18.94 37.52
CA GLN A 202 -17.29 -20.12 36.65
C GLN A 202 -15.89 -20.70 36.38
N ILE A 203 -14.91 -19.83 36.12
CA ILE A 203 -13.51 -20.24 35.93
C ILE A 203 -12.97 -20.92 37.20
N LYS A 204 -13.32 -20.42 38.38
CA LYS A 204 -12.93 -21.00 39.68
C LYS A 204 -13.50 -22.41 39.83
N THR A 205 -14.78 -22.62 39.52
CA THR A 205 -15.41 -23.94 39.53
C THR A 205 -14.75 -24.91 38.55
N LEU A 206 -14.46 -24.47 37.32
CA LEU A 206 -13.76 -25.31 36.32
C LEU A 206 -12.34 -25.70 36.79
N ARG A 207 -11.62 -24.77 37.45
CA ARG A 207 -10.30 -25.08 38.04
C ARG A 207 -10.39 -26.12 39.15
N LEU A 208 -11.41 -26.05 40.01
CA LEU A 208 -11.62 -27.02 41.09
C LEU A 208 -11.94 -28.43 40.56
N LEU A 209 -12.56 -28.52 39.38
CA LEU A 209 -12.83 -29.80 38.69
C LEU A 209 -11.63 -30.34 37.89
N GLY A 210 -10.46 -29.69 37.96
CA GLY A 210 -9.24 -30.12 37.29
C GLY A 210 -9.15 -29.74 35.80
N ALA A 211 -9.95 -28.77 35.32
CA ALA A 211 -9.88 -28.34 33.93
C ALA A 211 -8.51 -27.69 33.60
N SER A 212 -7.93 -28.05 32.46
CA SER A 212 -6.66 -27.49 32.01
C SER A 212 -6.76 -25.98 31.69
N ARG A 213 -5.65 -25.24 31.85
CA ARG A 213 -5.59 -23.81 31.53
C ARG A 213 -6.00 -23.51 30.08
N THR A 214 -5.57 -24.36 29.14
CA THR A 214 -5.93 -24.22 27.72
C THR A 214 -7.42 -24.43 27.48
N PHE A 215 -8.05 -25.39 28.17
CA PHE A 215 -9.50 -25.62 28.09
C PHE A 215 -10.30 -24.41 28.59
N ILE A 216 -9.84 -23.76 29.66
CA ILE A 216 -10.47 -22.55 30.21
C ILE A 216 -10.27 -21.34 29.29
N GLY A 217 -9.08 -21.20 28.69
CA GLY A 217 -8.75 -20.05 27.85
C GLY A 217 -9.37 -20.09 26.45
N PHE A 218 -9.61 -21.28 25.90
CA PHE A 218 -10.02 -21.42 24.50
C PHE A 218 -11.35 -20.72 24.12
N PRO A 219 -12.42 -20.75 24.95
CA PRO A 219 -13.61 -19.94 24.70
C PRO A 219 -13.31 -18.46 24.46
N PHE A 220 -12.36 -17.87 25.21
CA PHE A 220 -11.98 -16.46 25.05
C PHE A 220 -11.22 -16.20 23.75
N ILE A 221 -10.42 -17.16 23.27
CA ILE A 221 -9.80 -17.10 21.94
C ILE A 221 -10.87 -17.10 20.85
N CYS A 222 -11.87 -17.98 20.99
CA CYS A 222 -13.01 -18.00 20.06
C CYS A 222 -13.78 -16.67 20.08
N VAL A 223 -13.98 -16.05 21.26
CA VAL A 223 -14.62 -14.72 21.35
C VAL A 223 -13.82 -13.67 20.59
N GLY A 224 -12.51 -13.55 20.83
CA GLY A 224 -11.68 -12.56 20.15
C GLY A 224 -11.63 -12.77 18.64
N LEU A 225 -11.54 -14.02 18.18
CA LEU A 225 -11.59 -14.35 16.76
C LEU A 225 -12.96 -14.03 16.15
N LEU A 226 -14.07 -14.40 16.80
CA LEU A 226 -15.41 -14.13 16.28
C LEU A 226 -15.70 -12.63 16.18
N ILE A 227 -15.30 -11.84 17.19
CA ILE A 227 -15.49 -10.38 17.19
C ILE A 227 -14.65 -9.72 16.09
N THR A 228 -13.38 -10.09 15.96
CA THR A 228 -12.49 -9.50 14.94
C THR A 228 -12.90 -9.91 13.53
N VAL A 229 -13.29 -11.16 13.30
CA VAL A 229 -13.80 -11.61 11.99
C VAL A 229 -15.12 -10.93 11.64
N ALA A 230 -16.06 -10.83 12.59
CA ALA A 230 -17.31 -10.10 12.36
C ALA A 230 -17.04 -8.61 12.07
N ALA A 231 -16.09 -8.00 12.78
CA ALA A 231 -15.68 -6.62 12.54
C ALA A 231 -15.04 -6.46 11.16
N GLY A 232 -14.18 -7.39 10.75
CA GLY A 232 -13.57 -7.44 9.43
C GLY A 232 -14.58 -7.59 8.30
N LEU A 233 -15.62 -8.42 8.49
CA LEU A 233 -16.73 -8.54 7.54
C LEU A 233 -17.48 -7.23 7.38
N LEU A 234 -17.82 -6.56 8.49
CA LEU A 234 -18.53 -5.28 8.43
C LEU A 234 -17.65 -4.17 7.83
N ALA A 235 -16.37 -4.10 8.21
CA ALA A 235 -15.41 -3.15 7.66
C ALA A 235 -15.20 -3.37 6.15
N SER A 236 -15.07 -4.62 5.71
CA SER A 236 -14.98 -4.99 4.29
C SER A 236 -16.24 -4.57 3.53
N LEU A 237 -17.44 -4.86 4.06
CA LEU A 237 -18.69 -4.45 3.44
C LEU A 237 -18.78 -2.93 3.26
N ILE A 238 -18.45 -2.17 4.32
CA ILE A 238 -18.42 -0.70 4.25
C ILE A 238 -17.40 -0.24 3.20
N MET A 239 -16.21 -0.84 3.19
CA MET A 239 -15.16 -0.46 2.25
C MET A 239 -15.53 -0.75 0.79
N VAL A 240 -16.18 -1.88 0.52
CA VAL A 240 -16.71 -2.22 -0.81
C VAL A 240 -17.70 -1.16 -1.28
N LEU A 241 -18.62 -0.72 -0.41
CA LEU A 241 -19.58 0.34 -0.72
C LEU A 241 -18.89 1.69 -0.97
N LEU A 242 -17.87 2.04 -0.18
CA LEU A 242 -17.08 3.26 -0.36
C LEU A 242 -16.32 3.26 -1.68
N ILE A 243 -15.66 2.16 -2.02
CA ILE A 243 -14.93 2.00 -3.29
C ILE A 243 -15.90 2.10 -4.47
N HIS A 244 -17.04 1.40 -4.42
CA HIS A 244 -18.02 1.45 -5.50
C HIS A 244 -18.54 2.88 -5.75
N LYS A 245 -18.89 3.60 -4.68
CA LYS A 245 -19.27 5.01 -4.79
C LYS A 245 -18.14 5.90 -5.30
N GLY A 246 -16.91 5.68 -4.85
CA GLY A 246 -15.73 6.41 -5.30
C GLY A 246 -15.51 6.28 -6.81
N TYR A 247 -15.60 5.06 -7.34
CA TYR A 247 -15.46 4.80 -8.78
C TYR A 247 -16.58 5.42 -9.61
N GLN A 248 -17.82 5.43 -9.12
CA GLN A 248 -18.93 6.10 -9.81
C GLN A 248 -18.70 7.62 -9.93
N ILE A 249 -18.15 8.25 -8.90
CA ILE A 249 -17.85 9.69 -8.91
C ILE A 249 -16.65 9.98 -9.82
N MET A 250 -15.57 9.21 -9.72
CA MET A 250 -14.34 9.46 -10.47
C MET A 250 -14.47 9.13 -11.95
N GLY A 251 -15.15 8.02 -12.29
CA GLY A 251 -15.35 7.57 -13.67
C GLY A 251 -16.21 8.52 -14.53
N GLY A 252 -16.94 9.44 -13.91
CA GLY A 252 -17.76 10.45 -14.61
C GLY A 252 -17.07 11.81 -14.82
N SER A 253 -15.91 12.09 -14.22
CA SER A 253 -15.36 13.45 -14.18
C SER A 253 -13.85 13.59 -14.39
N ILE A 254 -13.05 12.53 -14.24
CA ILE A 254 -11.59 12.62 -14.40
C ILE A 254 -11.06 11.44 -15.23
N PRO A 255 -11.14 11.49 -16.58
CA PRO A 255 -10.73 10.39 -17.45
C PRO A 255 -9.22 10.11 -17.45
N PHE A 256 -8.41 11.00 -16.87
CA PHE A 256 -6.95 10.92 -16.89
C PHE A 256 -6.32 10.25 -15.66
N ILE A 257 -7.10 9.82 -14.66
CA ILE A 257 -6.56 9.12 -13.49
C ILE A 257 -6.61 7.60 -13.74
N PRO A 258 -5.45 6.93 -13.88
CA PRO A 258 -5.38 5.49 -14.06
C PRO A 258 -5.75 4.77 -12.77
N LEU A 259 -7.02 4.36 -12.68
CA LEU A 259 -7.51 3.60 -11.53
C LEU A 259 -7.22 2.09 -11.72
N PRO A 260 -6.89 1.36 -10.64
CA PRO A 260 -6.86 -0.09 -10.69
C PRO A 260 -8.19 -0.65 -11.20
N PRO A 261 -8.19 -1.86 -11.82
CA PRO A 261 -9.42 -2.61 -12.00
C PRO A 261 -10.14 -2.75 -10.65
N MET A 262 -11.42 -2.34 -10.61
CA MET A 262 -12.21 -2.33 -9.38
C MET A 262 -12.22 -3.70 -8.70
N THR A 263 -12.29 -4.78 -9.49
CA THR A 263 -12.27 -6.17 -9.02
C THR A 263 -11.00 -6.51 -8.24
N ASP A 264 -9.83 -6.11 -8.76
CA ASP A 264 -8.54 -6.39 -8.14
C ASP A 264 -8.40 -5.62 -6.82
N LEU A 265 -8.85 -4.37 -6.82
CA LEU A 265 -8.83 -3.53 -5.62
C LEU A 265 -9.75 -4.09 -4.53
N LEU A 266 -10.98 -4.46 -4.88
CA LEU A 266 -11.96 -5.02 -3.94
C LEU A 266 -11.48 -6.35 -3.35
N LEU A 267 -10.95 -7.24 -4.21
CA LEU A 267 -10.46 -8.54 -3.80
C LEU A 267 -9.23 -8.40 -2.90
N GLY A 268 -8.25 -7.59 -3.30
CA GLY A 268 -7.04 -7.35 -2.52
C GLY A 268 -7.33 -6.77 -1.14
N VAL A 269 -8.15 -5.73 -1.07
CA VAL A 269 -8.51 -5.08 0.20
C VAL A 269 -9.30 -6.01 1.11
N THR A 270 -10.25 -6.77 0.57
CA THR A 270 -11.05 -7.72 1.36
C THR A 270 -10.19 -8.85 1.93
N LEU A 271 -9.27 -9.40 1.13
CA LEU A 271 -8.35 -10.43 1.61
C LEU A 271 -7.41 -9.89 2.70
N VAL A 272 -6.88 -8.68 2.53
CA VAL A 272 -6.02 -8.05 3.54
C VAL A 272 -6.79 -7.82 4.84
N ILE A 273 -8.00 -7.25 4.78
CA ILE A 273 -8.83 -7.02 5.97
C ILE A 273 -9.12 -8.34 6.69
N MET A 274 -9.56 -9.37 5.97
CA MET A 274 -9.93 -10.66 6.57
C MET A 274 -8.71 -11.38 7.15
N GLY A 275 -7.58 -11.37 6.42
CA GLY A 275 -6.31 -11.94 6.89
C GLY A 275 -5.82 -11.25 8.17
N VAL A 276 -5.79 -9.91 8.16
CA VAL A 276 -5.39 -9.11 9.34
C VAL A 276 -6.36 -9.30 10.50
N SER A 277 -7.67 -9.39 10.24
CA SER A 277 -8.68 -9.65 11.29
C SER A 277 -8.43 -10.96 12.00
N ILE A 278 -8.14 -12.04 11.27
CA ILE A 278 -7.83 -13.35 11.85
C ILE A 278 -6.53 -13.29 12.65
N ILE A 279 -5.48 -12.68 12.09
CA ILE A 279 -4.16 -12.56 12.73
C ILE A 279 -4.28 -11.76 14.03
N LEU A 280 -4.89 -10.59 14.00
CA LEU A 280 -5.05 -9.73 15.18
C LEU A 280 -6.01 -10.34 16.20
N GLY A 281 -7.05 -11.04 15.76
CA GLY A 281 -7.96 -11.79 16.62
C GLY A 281 -7.22 -12.88 17.40
N MET A 282 -6.39 -13.67 16.73
CA MET A 282 -5.56 -14.68 17.40
C MET A 282 -4.49 -14.06 18.29
N ALA A 283 -3.71 -13.11 17.78
CA ALA A 283 -2.60 -12.48 18.51
C ALA A 283 -3.08 -11.73 19.75
N GLY A 284 -4.10 -10.88 19.59
CA GLY A 284 -4.73 -10.17 20.70
C GLY A 284 -5.32 -11.11 21.74
N SER A 285 -5.89 -12.25 21.30
CA SER A 285 -6.45 -13.23 22.22
C SER A 285 -5.42 -13.96 23.06
N LEU A 286 -4.32 -14.35 22.42
CA LEU A 286 -3.21 -15.01 23.11
C LEU A 286 -2.52 -14.07 24.10
N PHE A 287 -2.33 -12.79 23.73
CA PHE A 287 -1.78 -11.76 24.62
C PHE A 287 -2.69 -11.48 25.82
N GLY A 288 -4.01 -11.43 25.61
CA GLY A 288 -4.98 -11.28 26.68
C GLY A 288 -4.89 -12.41 27.72
N LEU A 289 -4.78 -13.65 27.25
CA LEU A 289 -4.71 -14.84 28.10
C LEU A 289 -3.37 -15.00 28.84
N SER A 290 -2.25 -14.73 28.15
CA SER A 290 -0.91 -14.92 28.72
C SER A 290 -0.63 -13.96 29.87
N SER A 291 -1.23 -12.77 29.85
CA SER A 291 -1.05 -11.76 30.91
C SER A 291 -1.73 -12.09 32.24
N ILE A 292 -2.55 -13.14 32.33
CA ILE A 292 -3.31 -13.50 33.55
C ILE A 292 -2.56 -14.57 34.37
N LYS A 293 -1.29 -14.83 34.05
CA LYS A 293 -0.56 -15.99 34.59
C LYS A 293 -0.11 -15.87 36.05
N GLU A 294 -0.29 -14.73 36.74
CA GLU A 294 0.44 -14.45 37.98
C GLU A 294 -0.35 -14.21 39.29
N HIS A 295 -1.67 -14.42 39.35
CA HIS A 295 -2.40 -14.42 40.63
C HIS A 295 -3.39 -15.59 40.78
#